data_AF-A0A3M5WUR7-F1
#
_entry.id   AF-A0A3M5WUR7-F1
#
_cell.length_a   1.000
_cell.length_b   1.000
_cell.length_c   1.000
_cell.angle_alpha   90.00
_cell.angle_beta   90.00
_cell.angle_gamma   90.00
#
_symmetry.space_group_name_H-M   'P 1'
#
loop_
_entity.id
_entity.type
_entity.pdbx_description
1 polymer ?
#
loop_
_entity_poly.entity_id
_entity_poly.type
_entity_poly.pdbx_seq_one_letter_code
_entity_poly.pdbx_strand_id
1 'polypeptide(L)'
;MLQPVLAAHAGAALSLPLFAGPFARFGRTLLTADDPRPVMTLPDLLRPERLDQILLTVYGPQLMPDQLPVLVSQWAKFYFMQLIPPVLVASLVHDWHWPLQLEQVALALDERGVPSGIRLAGEGSVWRGIAVDPFQRFAGLLDDNLQPFITSLSAYGGLSAAVLWSSAGDYLEGCLAQLATCSDASLAAGLALLSEKKRPDGRTNPLFQTVRYVPQARGGEPRRQRRVCCLSHRVEWVGRCEHCPLPG
;
A
#
# COMPACT_ATOMS: atom_id res chain seq x y z
N MET A 1 -13.99 -28.74 -27.13
CA MET A 1 -13.12 -28.05 -28.10
C MET A 1 -12.59 -26.81 -27.43
N LEU A 2 -11.27 -26.70 -27.41
CA LEU A 2 -10.50 -25.67 -26.71
C LEU A 2 -10.78 -24.27 -27.27
N GLN A 3 -10.92 -23.29 -26.38
CA GLN A 3 -10.37 -21.96 -26.64
C GLN A 3 -9.25 -21.68 -25.64
N PRO A 4 -7.98 -21.87 -26.05
CA PRO A 4 -6.81 -21.41 -25.33
C PRO A 4 -6.47 -20.02 -25.85
N VAL A 5 -7.07 -18.96 -25.28
CA VAL A 5 -6.69 -17.56 -25.59
C VAL A 5 -6.57 -16.74 -24.31
N LEU A 6 -5.89 -17.29 -23.30
CA LEU A 6 -5.43 -16.53 -22.13
C LEU A 6 -3.95 -16.78 -21.79
N ALA A 7 -3.19 -17.42 -22.69
CA ALA A 7 -1.81 -17.82 -22.43
C ALA A 7 -0.76 -17.02 -23.21
N ALA A 8 -1.08 -15.84 -23.76
CA ALA A 8 -0.12 -15.11 -24.62
C ALA A 8 -0.17 -13.57 -24.53
N HIS A 9 -0.68 -12.99 -23.44
CA HIS A 9 -0.68 -11.53 -23.29
C HIS A 9 0.09 -11.10 -22.04
N ALA A 10 1.31 -10.65 -22.32
CA ALA A 10 2.35 -10.18 -21.41
C ALA A 10 1.83 -9.24 -20.30
N GLY A 11 2.50 -9.30 -19.15
CA GLY A 11 2.13 -8.76 -17.82
C GLY A 11 1.70 -7.29 -17.67
N ALA A 12 1.61 -6.51 -18.74
CA ALA A 12 1.02 -5.16 -18.75
C ALA A 12 -0.30 -5.06 -19.54
N ALA A 13 -0.59 -5.98 -20.45
CA ALA A 13 -1.79 -5.92 -21.31
C ALA A 13 -3.09 -6.24 -20.55
N LEU A 14 -2.99 -6.88 -19.37
CA LEU A 14 -4.13 -7.27 -18.54
C LEU A 14 -4.46 -6.28 -17.41
N SER A 15 -3.65 -5.25 -17.16
CA SER A 15 -3.96 -4.26 -16.11
C SER A 15 -5.21 -3.43 -16.46
N LEU A 16 -5.38 -3.04 -17.72
CA LEU A 16 -6.52 -2.24 -18.18
C LEU A 16 -7.88 -2.94 -18.03
N PRO A 17 -8.05 -4.23 -18.40
CA PRO A 17 -9.30 -4.96 -18.16
C PRO A 17 -9.67 -5.14 -16.68
N LEU A 18 -8.69 -5.37 -15.80
CA LEU A 18 -8.94 -5.62 -14.37
C LEU A 18 -9.60 -4.42 -13.68
N PHE A 19 -9.26 -3.20 -14.11
CA PHE A 19 -9.77 -1.98 -13.48
C PHE A 19 -10.79 -1.24 -14.34
N ALA A 20 -11.51 -1.93 -15.23
CA ALA A 20 -12.58 -1.27 -15.99
C ALA A 20 -13.78 -0.88 -15.10
N GLY A 21 -14.54 0.13 -15.55
CA GLY A 21 -15.81 0.53 -14.92
C GLY A 21 -15.66 0.97 -13.46
N PRO A 22 -16.41 0.37 -12.50
CA PRO A 22 -16.41 0.80 -11.10
C PRO A 22 -15.05 0.67 -10.41
N PHE A 23 -14.12 -0.12 -10.98
CA PHE A 23 -12.81 -0.38 -10.40
C PHE A 23 -11.70 0.56 -10.90
N ALA A 24 -11.99 1.45 -11.86
CA ALA A 24 -10.98 2.31 -12.50
C ALA A 24 -10.14 3.09 -11.50
N ARG A 25 -10.77 3.58 -10.42
CA ARG A 25 -10.09 4.36 -9.37
C ARG A 25 -8.98 3.59 -8.63
N PHE A 26 -9.09 2.27 -8.51
CA PHE A 26 -8.12 1.45 -7.78
C PHE A 26 -6.90 1.10 -8.63
N GLY A 27 -7.02 1.15 -9.96
CA GLY A 27 -5.92 0.86 -10.89
C GLY A 27 -5.19 2.09 -11.42
N ARG A 28 -5.59 3.32 -11.05
CA ARG A 28 -5.07 4.57 -11.66
C ARG A 28 -3.56 4.76 -11.53
N THR A 29 -2.97 4.12 -10.54
CA THR A 29 -1.55 4.22 -10.21
C THR A 29 -0.72 3.17 -10.95
N LEU A 30 -1.34 2.13 -11.51
CA LEU A 30 -0.63 1.11 -12.29
C LEU A 30 -0.19 1.66 -13.64
N LEU A 31 1.11 1.56 -13.89
CA LEU A 31 1.73 1.91 -15.16
C LEU A 31 1.67 0.71 -16.11
N THR A 32 1.35 0.97 -17.38
CA THR A 32 1.56 -0.01 -18.44
C THR A 32 3.06 -0.17 -18.74
N ALA A 33 3.43 -1.24 -19.44
CA ALA A 33 4.81 -1.45 -19.88
C ALA A 33 5.28 -0.31 -20.81
N ASP A 34 4.39 0.19 -21.64
CA ASP A 34 4.66 1.26 -22.61
C ASP A 34 4.54 2.68 -22.02
N ASP A 35 4.26 2.82 -20.71
CA ASP A 35 4.21 4.14 -20.08
C ASP A 35 5.58 4.83 -20.17
N PRO A 36 5.66 6.05 -20.72
CA PRO A 36 6.94 6.69 -21.02
C PRO A 36 7.63 7.27 -19.77
N ARG A 37 6.94 7.33 -18.62
CA ARG A 37 7.52 7.90 -17.41
C ARG A 37 8.75 7.12 -16.96
N PRO A 38 9.82 7.80 -16.54
CA PRO A 38 10.97 7.13 -15.94
C PRO A 38 10.54 6.47 -14.63
N VAL A 39 10.98 5.24 -14.42
CA VAL A 39 10.70 4.46 -13.21
C VAL A 39 12.01 4.03 -12.55
N MET A 40 11.97 3.85 -11.24
CA MET A 40 13.09 3.37 -10.43
C MET A 40 12.67 2.13 -9.65
N THR A 41 13.50 1.09 -9.65
CA THR A 41 13.24 -0.12 -8.87
C THR A 41 13.24 0.20 -7.37
N LEU A 42 12.48 -0.54 -6.55
CA LEU A 42 12.49 -0.29 -5.11
C LEU A 42 13.87 -0.49 -4.47
N PRO A 43 14.70 -1.49 -4.84
CA PRO A 43 16.05 -1.61 -4.29
C PRO A 43 16.94 -0.40 -4.59
N ASP A 44 16.87 0.16 -5.79
CA ASP A 44 17.61 1.40 -6.12
C ASP A 44 17.04 2.60 -5.36
N LEU A 45 15.73 2.67 -5.23
CA LEU A 45 15.04 3.76 -4.53
C LEU A 45 15.38 3.77 -3.03
N LEU A 46 15.44 2.60 -2.40
CA LEU A 46 15.64 2.43 -0.96
C LEU A 46 17.10 2.62 -0.51
N ARG A 47 18.03 2.92 -1.42
CA ARG A 47 19.39 3.29 -1.03
C ARG A 47 19.37 4.59 -0.23
N PRO A 48 20.12 4.71 0.89
CA PRO A 48 20.09 5.91 1.74
C PRO A 48 20.33 7.21 0.98
N GLU A 49 21.30 7.24 0.06
CA GLU A 49 21.64 8.43 -0.71
C GLU A 49 20.50 8.84 -1.66
N ARG A 50 19.72 7.86 -2.14
CA ARG A 50 18.57 8.10 -2.99
C ARG A 50 17.38 8.59 -2.18
N LEU A 51 17.13 8.01 -1.01
CA LEU A 51 16.10 8.49 -0.08
C LEU A 51 16.38 9.92 0.37
N ASP A 52 17.65 10.26 0.68
CA ASP A 52 18.05 11.62 1.01
C ASP A 52 17.70 12.59 -0.11
N GLN A 53 18.07 12.27 -1.35
CA GLN A 53 17.75 13.11 -2.52
C GLN A 53 16.25 13.29 -2.72
N ILE A 54 15.47 12.21 -2.57
CA ILE A 54 14.01 12.25 -2.72
C ILE A 54 13.40 13.14 -1.65
N LEU A 55 13.73 12.91 -0.37
CA LEU A 55 13.15 13.68 0.73
C LEU A 55 13.59 15.14 0.72
N LEU A 56 14.84 15.43 0.34
CA LEU A 56 15.31 16.80 0.10
C LEU A 56 14.49 17.50 -0.97
N THR A 57 14.15 16.81 -2.05
CA THR A 57 13.36 17.37 -3.15
C THR A 57 11.92 17.63 -2.71
N VAL A 58 11.31 16.70 -1.98
CA VAL A 58 9.90 16.79 -1.55
C VAL A 58 9.71 17.83 -0.44
N TYR A 59 10.60 17.85 0.55
CA TYR A 59 10.40 18.56 1.83
C TYR A 59 11.34 19.74 2.05
N GLY A 60 12.42 19.84 1.27
CA GLY A 60 13.44 20.87 1.42
C GLY A 60 14.45 20.59 2.54
N PRO A 61 15.61 21.27 2.51
CA PRO A 61 16.70 21.03 3.46
C PRO A 61 16.39 21.47 4.89
N GLN A 62 15.41 22.36 5.09
CA GLN A 62 15.10 22.92 6.42
C GLN A 62 14.45 21.88 7.35
N LEU A 63 13.70 20.92 6.80
CA LEU A 63 12.98 19.93 7.61
C LEU A 63 13.80 18.65 7.85
N MET A 64 14.78 18.36 6.99
CA MET A 64 15.53 17.10 7.03
C MET A 64 16.21 16.79 8.36
N PRO A 65 16.99 17.70 9.00
CA PRO A 65 17.79 17.36 10.18
C PRO A 65 16.96 16.90 11.38
N ASP A 66 15.85 17.58 11.66
CA ASP A 66 15.07 17.38 12.89
C ASP A 66 13.76 16.60 12.67
N GLN A 67 13.34 16.43 11.41
CA GLN A 67 12.02 15.86 11.08
C GLN A 67 12.07 14.59 10.24
N LEU A 68 13.24 14.01 9.99
CA LEU A 68 13.39 12.80 9.17
C LEU A 68 12.36 11.68 9.47
N PRO A 69 12.05 11.33 10.74
CA PRO A 69 11.00 10.34 11.05
C PRO A 69 9.62 10.66 10.47
N VAL A 70 9.17 11.93 10.54
CA VAL A 70 7.86 12.31 9.99
C VAL A 70 7.90 12.39 8.47
N LEU A 71 9.00 12.89 7.88
CA LEU A 71 9.16 12.96 6.43
C LEU A 71 9.09 11.57 5.80
N VAL A 72 9.82 10.59 6.35
CA VAL A 72 9.78 9.19 5.92
C VAL A 72 8.38 8.60 6.08
N SER A 73 7.71 8.85 7.21
CA SER A 73 6.33 8.40 7.43
C SER A 73 5.34 8.95 6.39
N GLN A 74 5.48 10.23 6.03
CA GLN A 74 4.63 10.86 5.01
C GLN A 74 4.96 10.32 3.61
N TRP A 75 6.24 10.19 3.27
CA TRP A 75 6.64 9.67 1.97
C TRP A 75 6.21 8.21 1.75
N ALA A 76 6.36 7.37 2.78
CA ALA A 76 5.88 5.98 2.77
C ALA A 76 4.37 5.88 2.52
N LYS A 77 3.58 6.83 3.04
CA LYS A 77 2.13 6.89 2.77
C LYS A 77 1.86 7.01 1.27
N PHE A 78 2.59 7.85 0.55
CA PHE A 78 2.41 7.98 -0.90
C PHE A 78 2.73 6.69 -1.65
N TYR A 79 3.71 5.92 -1.19
CA TYR A 79 3.98 4.58 -1.73
C TYR A 79 2.81 3.61 -1.51
N PHE A 80 2.29 3.52 -0.28
CA PHE A 80 1.14 2.67 0.03
C PHE A 80 -0.08 3.04 -0.82
N MET A 81 -0.23 4.34 -1.13
CA MET A 81 -1.26 4.86 -2.02
C MET A 81 -1.14 4.34 -3.47
N GLN A 82 0.08 4.06 -3.94
CA GLN A 82 0.28 3.50 -5.27
C GLN A 82 0.01 1.99 -5.32
N LEU A 83 0.46 1.24 -4.31
CA LEU A 83 0.52 -0.23 -4.36
C LEU A 83 -0.75 -0.93 -3.86
N ILE A 84 -1.27 -0.52 -2.69
CA ILE A 84 -2.28 -1.31 -1.98
C ILE A 84 -3.59 -1.46 -2.79
N PRO A 85 -4.18 -0.40 -3.37
CA PRO A 85 -5.47 -0.49 -4.05
C PRO A 85 -5.48 -1.46 -5.23
N PRO A 86 -4.53 -1.39 -6.19
CA PRO A 86 -4.56 -2.31 -7.31
C PRO A 86 -4.32 -3.75 -6.87
N VAL A 87 -3.40 -4.00 -5.95
CA VAL A 87 -3.11 -5.37 -5.46
C VAL A 87 -4.30 -5.97 -4.73
N LEU A 88 -4.95 -5.18 -3.87
CA LEU A 88 -6.07 -5.64 -3.07
C LEU A 88 -7.29 -5.98 -3.95
N VAL A 89 -7.62 -5.10 -4.90
CA VAL A 89 -8.76 -5.30 -5.81
C VAL A 89 -8.48 -6.43 -6.81
N ALA A 90 -7.28 -6.48 -7.40
CA ALA A 90 -6.91 -7.56 -8.31
C ALA A 90 -7.03 -8.92 -7.63
N SER A 91 -6.56 -9.04 -6.39
CA SER A 91 -6.72 -10.26 -5.62
C SER A 91 -8.19 -10.55 -5.33
N LEU A 92 -8.92 -9.66 -4.65
CA LEU A 92 -10.26 -9.96 -4.13
C LEU A 92 -11.34 -10.12 -5.20
N VAL A 93 -11.25 -9.38 -6.31
CA VAL A 93 -12.28 -9.35 -7.35
C VAL A 93 -11.95 -10.28 -8.51
N HIS A 94 -10.65 -10.47 -8.81
CA HIS A 94 -10.22 -11.16 -10.02
C HIS A 94 -9.34 -12.39 -9.77
N ASP A 95 -9.05 -12.71 -8.50
CA ASP A 95 -8.09 -13.74 -8.10
C ASP A 95 -6.70 -13.56 -8.75
N TRP A 96 -6.36 -12.32 -9.12
CA TRP A 96 -5.14 -11.97 -9.85
C TRP A 96 -4.05 -11.52 -8.89
N HIS A 97 -2.84 -12.09 -9.05
CA HIS A 97 -1.71 -11.85 -8.16
C HIS A 97 -0.44 -11.58 -8.97
N TRP A 98 0.22 -10.45 -8.70
CA TRP A 98 1.53 -10.13 -9.27
C TRP A 98 2.66 -10.62 -8.35
N PRO A 99 3.86 -10.90 -8.90
CA PRO A 99 5.09 -10.92 -8.12
C PRO A 99 5.36 -9.52 -7.54
N LEU A 100 5.55 -9.44 -6.22
CA LEU A 100 5.68 -8.17 -5.49
C LEU A 100 7.00 -8.04 -4.74
N GLN A 101 7.97 -8.93 -4.99
CA GLN A 101 9.34 -8.76 -4.51
C GLN A 101 9.85 -7.37 -4.91
N LEU A 102 10.65 -6.73 -4.06
CA LEU A 102 11.06 -5.33 -4.27
C LEU A 102 11.70 -5.11 -5.66
N GLU A 103 12.47 -6.08 -6.15
CA GLU A 103 13.13 -6.05 -7.47
C GLU A 103 12.12 -6.05 -8.64
N GLN A 104 10.91 -6.56 -8.43
CA GLN A 104 9.84 -6.65 -9.43
C GLN A 104 8.93 -5.43 -9.43
N VAL A 105 9.19 -4.47 -8.54
CA VAL A 105 8.37 -3.27 -8.37
C VAL A 105 9.22 -2.04 -8.65
N ALA A 106 8.71 -1.15 -9.50
CA ALA A 106 9.32 0.13 -9.79
C ALA A 106 8.33 1.28 -9.61
N LEU A 107 8.82 2.44 -9.20
CA LEU A 107 8.01 3.65 -8.97
C LEU A 107 8.38 4.74 -9.98
N ALA A 108 7.36 5.36 -10.55
CA ALA A 108 7.50 6.67 -11.16
C ALA A 108 7.37 7.74 -10.07
N LEU A 109 8.25 8.74 -10.11
CA LEU A 109 8.16 9.92 -9.28
C LEU A 109 7.81 11.12 -10.16
N ASP A 110 6.99 12.04 -9.66
CA ASP A 110 6.79 13.34 -10.30
C ASP A 110 8.02 14.27 -10.12
N GLU A 111 7.96 15.48 -10.67
CA GLU A 111 9.06 16.45 -10.59
C GLU A 111 9.42 16.88 -9.16
N ARG A 112 8.56 16.59 -8.17
CA ARG A 112 8.78 16.90 -6.75
C ARG A 112 9.33 15.71 -5.98
N GLY A 113 9.48 14.54 -6.60
CA GLY A 113 9.91 13.31 -5.93
C GLY A 113 8.78 12.55 -5.24
N VAL A 114 7.51 12.89 -5.52
CA VAL A 114 6.34 12.20 -4.96
C VAL A 114 5.98 11.02 -5.88
N PRO A 115 5.67 9.83 -5.33
CA PRO A 115 5.17 8.71 -6.12
C PRO A 115 3.94 9.09 -6.97
N SER A 116 4.06 8.89 -8.28
CA SER A 116 3.03 9.21 -9.29
C SER A 116 2.56 8.01 -10.12
N GLY A 117 3.14 6.83 -9.86
CA GLY A 117 2.69 5.56 -10.39
C GLY A 117 3.63 4.41 -10.04
N ILE A 118 3.17 3.18 -10.28
CA ILE A 118 3.89 1.94 -9.97
C ILE A 118 3.86 0.99 -11.18
N ARG A 119 5.01 0.41 -11.51
CA ARG A 119 5.18 -0.61 -12.54
C ARG A 119 5.52 -1.94 -11.87
N LEU A 120 4.85 -2.99 -12.32
CA LEU A 120 5.06 -4.37 -11.87
C LEU A 120 5.65 -5.16 -13.04
N ALA A 121 6.87 -5.68 -12.87
CA ALA A 121 7.64 -6.29 -13.96
C ALA A 121 7.28 -7.76 -14.24
N GLY A 122 6.84 -8.49 -13.20
CA GLY A 122 6.49 -9.90 -13.32
C GLY A 122 5.12 -10.13 -13.94
N GLU A 123 4.99 -11.20 -14.73
CA GLU A 123 3.69 -11.67 -15.19
C GLU A 123 2.85 -12.07 -13.96
N GLY A 124 1.65 -11.49 -13.85
CA GLY A 124 0.70 -11.90 -12.83
C GLY A 124 0.08 -13.26 -13.16
N SER A 125 -0.54 -13.87 -12.15
CA SER A 125 -1.17 -15.18 -12.28
C SER A 125 -2.54 -15.19 -11.61
N VAL A 126 -3.43 -16.02 -12.14
CA VAL A 126 -4.78 -16.23 -11.60
C VAL A 126 -4.75 -17.42 -10.64
N TRP A 127 -5.21 -17.23 -9.41
CA TRP A 127 -5.27 -18.26 -8.36
C TRP A 127 -6.70 -18.79 -8.18
N ARG A 128 -7.41 -19.11 -9.27
CA ARG A 128 -8.82 -19.57 -9.21
C ARG A 128 -8.94 -20.91 -8.51
N GLY A 129 -9.90 -21.00 -7.59
CA GLY A 129 -10.28 -22.27 -6.94
C GLY A 129 -9.26 -22.83 -5.94
N ILE A 130 -8.21 -22.06 -5.62
CA ILE A 130 -7.25 -22.43 -4.58
C ILE A 130 -7.78 -21.89 -3.26
N ALA A 131 -8.16 -22.79 -2.34
CA ALA A 131 -8.47 -22.41 -0.97
C ALA A 131 -7.18 -22.00 -0.26
N VAL A 132 -6.85 -20.71 -0.32
CA VAL A 132 -5.73 -20.10 0.38
C VAL A 132 -6.25 -19.38 1.61
N ASP A 133 -5.54 -19.51 2.74
CA ASP A 133 -5.82 -18.66 3.89
C ASP A 133 -5.52 -17.19 3.54
N PRO A 134 -6.12 -16.21 4.25
CA PRO A 134 -5.94 -14.80 3.94
C PRO A 134 -4.48 -14.32 3.91
N PHE A 135 -3.63 -14.86 4.78
CA PHE A 135 -2.22 -14.44 4.84
C PHE A 135 -1.40 -15.05 3.70
N GLN A 136 -1.71 -16.27 3.27
CA GLN A 136 -1.13 -16.85 2.06
C GLN A 136 -1.59 -16.10 0.80
N ARG A 137 -2.87 -15.72 0.71
CA ARG A 137 -3.41 -14.92 -0.40
C ARG A 137 -2.65 -13.61 -0.59
N PHE A 138 -2.30 -12.96 0.52
CA PHE A 138 -1.60 -11.67 0.53
C PHE A 138 -0.10 -11.78 0.86
N ALA A 139 0.50 -12.97 0.79
CA ALA A 139 1.91 -13.17 1.12
C ALA A 139 2.83 -12.27 0.26
N GLY A 140 2.57 -12.14 -1.03
CA GLY A 140 3.33 -11.23 -1.89
C GLY A 140 3.23 -9.76 -1.45
N LEU A 141 2.06 -9.31 -1.01
CA LEU A 141 1.91 -7.94 -0.51
C LEU A 141 2.60 -7.77 0.85
N LEU A 142 2.41 -8.71 1.76
CA LEU A 142 2.85 -8.58 3.15
C LEU A 142 4.34 -8.89 3.31
N ASP A 143 4.79 -10.03 2.80
CA ASP A 143 6.11 -10.60 3.08
C ASP A 143 7.13 -10.22 2.01
N ASP A 144 6.75 -10.23 0.73
CA ASP A 144 7.68 -9.89 -0.35
C ASP A 144 7.85 -8.37 -0.52
N ASN A 145 6.86 -7.58 -0.10
CA ASN A 145 6.85 -6.13 -0.34
C ASN A 145 6.80 -5.26 0.92
N LEU A 146 5.66 -5.22 1.62
CA LEU A 146 5.45 -4.26 2.70
C LEU A 146 6.44 -4.48 3.84
N GLN A 147 6.70 -5.73 4.23
CA GLN A 147 7.66 -6.04 5.29
C GLN A 147 9.08 -5.54 5.00
N PRO A 148 9.75 -5.91 3.89
CA PRO A 148 11.10 -5.42 3.62
C PRO A 148 11.16 -3.92 3.31
N PHE A 149 10.13 -3.36 2.65
CA PHE A 149 10.03 -1.92 2.40
C PHE A 149 9.92 -1.12 3.71
N ILE A 150 9.01 -1.52 4.60
CA ILE A 150 8.81 -0.87 5.91
C ILE A 150 10.05 -1.04 6.79
N THR A 151 10.68 -2.21 6.81
CA THR A 151 11.93 -2.42 7.56
C THR A 151 13.02 -1.45 7.08
N SER A 152 13.19 -1.29 5.78
CA SER A 152 14.22 -0.40 5.20
C SER A 152 13.96 1.06 5.55
N LEU A 153 12.73 1.55 5.37
CA LEU A 153 12.36 2.93 5.72
C LEU A 153 12.38 3.18 7.22
N SER A 154 11.99 2.21 8.04
CA SER A 154 12.05 2.30 9.50
C SER A 154 13.49 2.50 9.98
N ALA A 155 14.43 1.74 9.41
CA ALA A 155 15.86 1.87 9.69
C ALA A 155 16.42 3.21 9.22
N TYR A 156 16.16 3.60 7.97
CA TYR A 156 16.63 4.87 7.42
C TYR A 156 16.08 6.08 8.18
N GLY A 157 14.78 6.11 8.45
CA GLY A 157 14.11 7.26 9.07
C GLY A 157 14.16 7.32 10.59
N GLY A 158 14.76 6.32 11.26
CA GLY A 158 14.82 6.28 12.73
C GLY A 158 13.45 6.28 13.41
N LEU A 159 12.46 5.63 12.81
CA LEU A 159 11.08 5.57 13.31
C LEU A 159 10.62 4.12 13.53
N SER A 160 9.67 3.92 14.44
CA SER A 160 9.09 2.58 14.65
C SER A 160 8.34 2.10 13.40
N ALA A 161 8.61 0.87 12.97
CA ALA A 161 7.87 0.20 11.90
C ALA A 161 6.34 0.19 12.14
N ALA A 162 5.88 0.23 13.40
CA ALA A 162 4.46 0.31 13.74
C ALA A 162 3.79 1.59 13.23
N VAL A 163 4.54 2.69 13.09
CA VAL A 163 4.05 3.94 12.47
C VAL A 163 3.71 3.71 11.00
N LEU A 164 4.60 3.04 10.27
CA LEU A 164 4.45 2.74 8.84
C LEU A 164 3.37 1.67 8.60
N TRP A 165 3.36 0.61 9.38
CA TRP A 165 2.29 -0.41 9.34
C TRP A 165 0.92 0.20 9.66
N SER A 166 0.84 1.14 10.60
CA SER A 166 -0.41 1.85 10.86
C SER A 166 -0.85 2.70 9.66
N SER A 167 0.07 3.27 8.88
CA SER A 167 -0.27 3.99 7.64
C SER A 167 -0.74 3.04 6.54
N ALA A 168 -0.05 1.90 6.36
CA ALA A 168 -0.44 0.88 5.39
C ALA A 168 -1.83 0.31 5.71
N GLY A 169 -2.09 -0.04 6.97
CA GLY A 169 -3.39 -0.56 7.40
C GLY A 169 -4.51 0.49 7.36
N ASP A 170 -4.20 1.75 7.64
CA ASP A 170 -5.13 2.87 7.42
C ASP A 170 -5.58 2.96 5.96
N TYR A 171 -4.65 2.80 5.03
CA TYR A 171 -5.00 2.88 3.62
C TYR A 171 -5.69 1.62 3.10
N LEU A 172 -5.24 0.44 3.55
CA LEU A 172 -5.86 -0.86 3.22
C LEU A 172 -7.32 -0.92 3.65
N GLU A 173 -7.63 -0.53 4.89
CA GLU A 173 -9.00 -0.55 5.37
C GLU A 173 -9.88 0.45 4.60
N GLY A 174 -9.37 1.65 4.30
CA GLY A 174 -10.10 2.62 3.48
C GLY A 174 -10.38 2.09 2.07
N CYS A 175 -9.43 1.35 1.49
CA CYS A 175 -9.62 0.67 0.21
C CYS A 175 -10.71 -0.42 0.28
N LEU A 176 -10.76 -1.21 1.36
CA LEU A 176 -11.82 -2.21 1.57
C LEU A 176 -13.19 -1.55 1.72
N ALA A 177 -13.29 -0.50 2.54
CA ALA A 177 -14.53 0.26 2.71
C ALA A 177 -15.00 0.84 1.37
N GLN A 178 -14.09 1.39 0.57
CA GLN A 178 -14.42 1.90 -0.75
C GLN A 178 -14.84 0.80 -1.73
N LEU A 179 -14.19 -0.37 -1.71
CA LEU A 179 -14.54 -1.51 -2.56
C LEU A 179 -15.94 -2.06 -2.23
N ALA A 180 -16.30 -2.10 -0.95
CA ALA A 180 -17.63 -2.52 -0.50
C ALA A 180 -18.78 -1.66 -1.07
N THR A 181 -18.50 -0.41 -1.47
CA THR A 181 -19.52 0.47 -2.09
C THR A 181 -19.77 0.19 -3.57
N CYS A 182 -18.91 -0.61 -4.22
CA CYS A 182 -18.93 -0.80 -5.66
C CYS A 182 -18.65 -2.23 -6.13
N SER A 183 -18.70 -3.22 -5.23
CA SER A 183 -18.48 -4.63 -5.55
C SER A 183 -19.23 -5.53 -4.57
N ASP A 184 -19.74 -6.66 -5.06
CA ASP A 184 -20.29 -7.75 -4.25
C ASP A 184 -19.23 -8.83 -3.89
N ALA A 185 -17.96 -8.61 -4.26
CA ALA A 185 -16.88 -9.54 -3.95
C ALA A 185 -16.69 -9.71 -2.43
N SER A 186 -16.37 -10.94 -2.01
CA SER A 186 -16.10 -11.20 -0.59
C SER A 186 -14.83 -10.47 -0.14
N LEU A 187 -14.98 -9.64 0.89
CA LEU A 187 -13.88 -8.89 1.50
C LEU A 187 -13.23 -9.62 2.68
N ALA A 188 -13.71 -10.83 3.01
CA ALA A 188 -13.32 -11.56 4.22
C ALA A 188 -11.80 -11.73 4.36
N ALA A 189 -11.10 -12.07 3.26
CA ALA A 189 -9.65 -12.22 3.28
C ALA A 189 -8.93 -10.89 3.55
N GLY A 190 -9.39 -9.78 2.99
CA GLY A 190 -8.81 -8.46 3.26
C GLY A 190 -9.06 -8.00 4.70
N LEU A 191 -10.28 -8.22 5.21
CA LEU A 191 -10.66 -7.88 6.58
C LEU A 191 -9.90 -8.72 7.62
N ALA A 192 -9.63 -10.00 7.33
CA ALA A 192 -8.83 -10.88 8.17
C ALA A 192 -7.42 -10.30 8.46
N LEU A 193 -6.82 -9.61 7.49
CA LEU A 193 -5.54 -8.93 7.69
C LEU A 193 -5.58 -7.84 8.76
N LEU A 194 -6.76 -7.28 9.06
CA LEU A 194 -6.94 -6.23 10.06
C LEU A 194 -7.48 -6.78 11.39
N SER A 195 -8.18 -7.91 11.36
CA SER A 195 -8.86 -8.49 12.53
C SER A 195 -8.11 -9.64 13.20
N GLU A 196 -7.23 -10.36 12.50
CA GLU A 196 -6.54 -11.52 13.08
C GLU A 196 -5.24 -11.10 13.78
N LYS A 197 -5.06 -11.51 15.03
CA LYS A 197 -3.90 -11.13 15.86
C LYS A 197 -2.61 -11.84 15.45
N LYS A 198 -2.73 -13.09 15.01
CA LYS A 198 -1.61 -13.95 14.61
C LYS A 198 -1.84 -14.46 13.19
N ARG A 199 -0.74 -14.72 12.50
CA ARG A 199 -0.71 -15.41 11.22
C ARG A 199 -0.80 -16.95 11.45
N PRO A 200 -1.07 -17.75 10.40
CA PRO A 200 -1.10 -19.22 10.52
C PRO A 200 0.20 -19.83 11.05
N ASP A 201 1.35 -19.20 10.75
CA ASP A 201 2.67 -19.61 11.25
C ASP A 201 2.95 -19.18 12.71
N GLY A 202 1.99 -18.55 13.38
CA GLY A 202 2.10 -18.08 14.76
C GLY A 202 2.76 -16.72 14.95
N ARG A 203 3.34 -16.11 13.90
CA ARG A 203 3.91 -14.75 13.95
C ARG A 203 2.82 -13.72 14.25
N THR A 204 3.20 -12.62 14.88
CA THR A 204 2.31 -11.47 15.09
C THR A 204 1.93 -10.85 13.75
N ASN A 205 0.65 -10.53 13.57
CA ASN A 205 0.20 -9.77 12.41
C ASN A 205 0.45 -8.26 12.64
N PRO A 206 1.31 -7.58 11.85
CA PRO A 206 1.59 -6.16 12.03
C PRO A 206 0.42 -5.24 11.65
N LEU A 207 -0.56 -5.75 10.89
CA LEU A 207 -1.78 -5.02 10.52
C LEU A 207 -2.91 -5.17 11.55
N PHE A 208 -2.74 -6.02 12.57
CA PHE A 208 -3.78 -6.26 13.56
C PHE A 208 -4.23 -4.97 14.28
N GLN A 209 -5.49 -4.59 14.04
CA GLN A 209 -6.12 -3.40 14.56
C GLN A 209 -5.30 -2.13 14.36
N THR A 210 -4.62 -1.98 13.22
CA THR A 210 -3.97 -0.71 12.84
C THR A 210 -4.98 0.43 12.72
N VAL A 211 -6.25 0.10 12.53
CA VAL A 211 -7.41 0.99 12.53
C VAL A 211 -8.45 0.45 13.51
N ARG A 212 -9.16 1.35 14.18
CA ARG A 212 -10.27 1.06 15.10
C ARG A 212 -11.39 2.06 14.88
N TYR A 213 -12.61 1.65 15.17
CA TYR A 213 -13.78 2.53 15.18
C TYR A 213 -14.11 2.87 16.63
N VAL A 214 -13.96 4.15 17.00
CA VAL A 214 -14.15 4.63 18.37
C VAL A 214 -15.52 5.28 18.49
N PRO A 215 -16.39 4.82 19.42
CA PRO A 215 -17.69 5.44 19.64
C PRO A 215 -17.57 6.94 19.94
N GLN A 216 -18.47 7.73 19.38
CA GLN A 216 -18.52 9.16 19.66
C GLN A 216 -19.49 9.45 20.82
N ALA A 217 -19.09 10.35 21.73
CA ALA A 217 -19.85 10.67 22.95
C ALA A 217 -21.28 11.21 22.69
N ARG A 218 -21.56 11.70 21.48
CA ARG A 218 -22.86 12.27 21.09
C ARG A 218 -23.70 11.35 20.19
N GLY A 219 -23.42 10.05 20.16
CA GLY A 219 -24.20 9.09 19.39
C GLY A 219 -24.04 9.20 17.86
N GLY A 220 -22.98 9.88 17.40
CA GLY A 220 -22.61 9.91 15.99
C GLY A 220 -21.92 8.63 15.54
N GLU A 221 -21.75 8.49 14.22
CA GLU A 221 -21.03 7.37 13.62
C GLU A 221 -19.65 7.18 14.28
N PRO A 222 -19.25 5.94 14.59
CA PRO A 222 -17.96 5.66 15.19
C PRO A 222 -16.83 6.32 14.40
N ARG A 223 -15.96 7.06 15.10
CA ARG A 223 -14.81 7.71 14.45
C ARG A 223 -13.77 6.67 14.13
N ARG A 224 -13.44 6.55 12.85
CA ARG A 224 -12.29 5.81 12.38
C ARG A 224 -10.98 6.42 12.90
N GLN A 225 -10.16 5.63 13.58
CA GLN A 225 -8.96 6.08 14.25
C GLN A 225 -7.82 5.07 14.05
N ARG A 226 -6.64 5.58 13.70
CA ARG A 226 -5.42 4.79 13.64
C ARG A 226 -4.96 4.38 15.02
N ARG A 227 -4.34 3.21 15.15
CA ARG A 227 -3.74 2.74 16.40
C ARG A 227 -2.44 3.46 16.75
N VAL A 228 -1.66 3.86 15.75
CA VAL A 228 -0.37 4.56 15.93
C VAL A 228 -0.38 5.86 15.13
N CYS A 229 0.12 6.94 15.74
CA CYS A 229 0.20 8.26 15.11
C CYS A 229 1.18 8.24 13.94
N CYS A 230 0.78 8.81 12.79
CA CYS A 230 1.63 8.96 11.61
C CYS A 230 2.70 10.05 11.71
N LEU A 231 2.73 10.77 12.82
CA LEU A 231 3.62 11.92 13.08
C LEU A 231 3.34 13.17 12.24
N SER A 232 2.39 13.15 11.30
CA SER A 232 2.15 14.27 10.35
C SER A 232 1.98 15.63 11.03
N HIS A 233 1.33 15.65 12.20
CA HIS A 233 1.11 16.86 13.01
C HIS A 233 2.39 17.59 13.43
N ARG A 234 3.58 16.96 13.32
CA ARG A 234 4.88 17.57 13.63
C ARG A 234 5.38 18.49 12.52
N VAL A 235 4.82 18.38 11.32
CA VAL A 235 5.10 19.28 10.19
C VAL A 235 3.88 20.17 10.02
N GLU A 236 4.02 21.47 10.31
CA GLU A 236 2.89 22.41 10.37
C GLU A 236 2.05 22.41 9.10
N TRP A 237 2.69 22.47 7.92
CA TRP A 237 1.98 22.52 6.64
C TRP A 237 1.35 21.18 6.21
N VAL A 238 1.79 20.05 6.78
CA VAL A 238 1.14 18.75 6.58
C VAL A 238 -0.06 18.62 7.52
N GLY A 239 0.08 19.11 8.75
CA GLY A 239 -0.98 19.14 9.74
C GLY A 239 -1.38 17.77 10.28
N ARG A 240 -2.48 17.75 11.04
CA ARG A 240 -3.01 16.55 11.68
C ARG A 240 -3.82 15.73 10.69
N CYS A 241 -3.50 14.44 10.54
CA CYS A 241 -4.30 13.54 9.72
C CYS A 241 -5.70 13.30 10.31
N GLU A 242 -6.68 13.03 9.45
CA GLU A 242 -8.08 12.79 9.79
C GLU A 242 -8.27 11.69 10.85
N HIS A 243 -7.50 10.60 10.75
CA HIS A 243 -7.61 9.42 11.61
C HIS A 243 -6.66 9.44 12.81
N CYS A 244 -6.22 10.62 13.27
CA CYS A 244 -5.19 10.74 14.29
C CYS A 244 -5.61 10.11 15.64
N PRO A 245 -4.74 9.30 16.30
CA PRO A 245 -5.02 8.77 17.63
C PRO A 245 -4.88 9.79 18.76
N LEU A 246 -4.13 10.87 18.53
CA LEU A 246 -3.87 11.88 19.55
C LEU A 246 -5.14 12.67 19.86
N PRO A 247 -5.33 13.12 21.11
CA PRO A 247 -6.42 14.03 21.44
C PRO A 247 -6.35 15.29 20.58
N GLY A 248 -7.53 15.80 20.25
CA GLY A 248 -7.71 17.06 19.52
C GLY A 248 -7.45 18.24 20.43
#